data_AF-A0A8T0NHI4-F1
#
_entry.id   AF-A0A8T0NHI4-F1
#
_cell.length_a   1.000
_cell.length_b   1.000
_cell.length_c   1.000
_cell.angle_alpha   90.00
_cell.angle_beta   90.00
_cell.angle_gamma   90.00
#
_symmetry.space_group_name_H-M   'P 1'
#
loop_
_entity.id
_entity.type
_entity.pdbx_description
1 polymer ?
#
loop_
_entity_poly.entity_id
_entity_poly.type
_entity_poly.pdbx_seq_one_letter_code
_entity_poly.pdbx_strand_id
1 'polypeptide(L)'
;MIELVIGVSKRGFGRWSRVKDDYFSTSVRTAVHLKDKWRNLVAACKANTSRKAHKEKNTSKKKVSVQKATELVVKRFGHRILDMEAKHLAQKKK
;
A
#
# COMPACT_ATOMS: atom_id res chain seq x y z
N MET A 1 1.92 -7.28 -6.82
CA MET A 1 1.83 -6.07 -5.95
C MET A 1 1.37 -4.85 -6.72
N ILE A 2 1.87 -4.60 -7.94
CA ILE A 2 1.41 -3.48 -8.78
C ILE A 2 -0.10 -3.63 -9.10
N GLU A 3 -0.54 -4.83 -9.46
CA GLU A 3 -1.96 -5.13 -9.71
C GLU A 3 -2.86 -4.84 -8.52
N LEU A 4 -2.37 -5.00 -7.29
CA LEU A 4 -3.12 -4.66 -6.08
C LEU A 4 -3.37 -3.14 -6.00
N VAL A 5 -2.35 -2.33 -6.33
CA VAL A 5 -2.49 -0.87 -6.38
C VAL A 5 -3.45 -0.43 -7.48
N ILE A 6 -3.40 -1.09 -8.64
CA ILE A 6 -4.33 -0.81 -9.74
C ILE A 6 -5.75 -1.19 -9.34
N GLY A 7 -5.95 -2.41 -8.81
CA GLY A 7 -7.26 -2.92 -8.45
C GLY A 7 -7.94 -2.10 -7.35
N VAL A 8 -7.22 -1.74 -6.29
CA VAL A 8 -7.75 -0.85 -5.24
C VAL A 8 -8.12 0.52 -5.81
N SER A 9 -7.33 1.05 -6.74
CA SER A 9 -7.64 2.34 -7.38
C SER A 9 -8.84 2.29 -8.30
N LYS A 10 -9.14 1.15 -8.93
CA LYS A 10 -10.25 1.01 -9.88
C LYS A 10 -11.55 0.58 -9.20
N ARG A 11 -11.50 -0.32 -8.23
CA ARG A 11 -12.68 -0.81 -7.52
C ARG A 11 -13.04 -0.01 -6.27
N GLY A 12 -12.07 0.71 -5.71
CA GLY A 12 -12.20 1.45 -4.46
C GLY A 12 -11.70 0.64 -3.26
N PHE A 13 -11.33 1.36 -2.21
CA PHE A 13 -10.84 0.77 -0.97
C PHE A 13 -11.91 -0.10 -0.30
N GLY A 14 -11.51 -1.22 0.30
CA GLY A 14 -12.42 -2.09 1.05
C GLY A 14 -13.15 -3.16 0.23
N ARG A 15 -13.15 -3.05 -1.11
CA ARG A 15 -13.78 -4.02 -2.02
C ARG A 15 -12.84 -5.17 -2.38
N TRP A 16 -12.25 -5.80 -1.37
CA TRP A 16 -11.19 -6.80 -1.53
C TRP A 16 -11.62 -8.03 -2.31
N SER A 17 -12.88 -8.47 -2.16
CA SER A 17 -13.42 -9.58 -2.96
C SER A 17 -13.47 -9.24 -4.44
N ARG A 18 -13.99 -8.05 -4.81
CA ARG A 18 -13.98 -7.59 -6.20
C ARG A 18 -12.56 -7.43 -6.74
N VAL A 19 -11.64 -6.85 -5.95
CA VAL A 19 -10.23 -6.75 -6.34
C VAL A 19 -9.61 -8.13 -6.56
N LYS A 20 -9.93 -9.12 -5.72
CA LYS A 20 -9.50 -10.51 -5.92
C LYS A 20 -10.06 -11.05 -7.23
N ASP A 21 -11.36 -10.92 -7.48
CA ASP A 21 -12.01 -11.55 -8.63
C ASP A 21 -11.57 -10.95 -9.96
N ASP A 22 -11.32 -9.63 -10.00
CA ASP A 22 -10.93 -8.97 -11.25
C ASP A 22 -9.42 -9.00 -11.55
N TYR A 23 -8.57 -8.99 -10.51
CA TYR A 23 -7.11 -8.81 -10.67
C TYR A 23 -6.28 -9.99 -10.16
N PHE A 24 -6.88 -10.94 -9.43
CA PHE A 24 -6.18 -12.06 -8.82
C PHE A 24 -6.98 -13.37 -8.93
N SER A 25 -7.81 -13.51 -9.97
CA SER A 25 -8.73 -14.65 -10.14
C SER A 25 -8.03 -16.00 -10.11
N THR A 26 -6.83 -16.09 -10.70
CA THR A 26 -6.01 -17.30 -10.77
C THR A 26 -5.07 -17.47 -9.56
N SER A 27 -5.05 -16.51 -8.63
CA SER A 27 -4.15 -16.54 -7.48
C SER A 27 -4.74 -17.34 -6.33
N VAL A 28 -3.89 -18.09 -5.62
CA VAL A 28 -4.22 -18.68 -4.30
C VAL A 28 -4.47 -17.63 -3.20
N ARG A 29 -4.25 -16.34 -3.51
CA ARG A 29 -4.45 -15.24 -2.57
C ARG A 29 -5.94 -14.99 -2.33
N THR A 30 -6.34 -14.96 -1.06
CA THR A 30 -7.70 -14.60 -0.65
C THR A 30 -7.85 -13.08 -0.56
N ALA A 31 -9.09 -12.59 -0.52
CA ALA A 31 -9.40 -11.19 -0.26
C ALA A 31 -8.74 -10.66 1.03
N VAL A 32 -8.64 -11.51 2.07
CA VAL A 32 -7.94 -11.20 3.33
C VAL A 32 -6.44 -10.98 3.09
N HIS A 33 -5.79 -11.87 2.33
CA HIS A 33 -4.38 -11.70 1.97
C HIS A 33 -4.11 -10.37 1.24
N LEU A 34 -5.05 -9.93 0.40
CA LEU A 34 -4.94 -8.65 -0.31
C LEU A 34 -5.09 -7.46 0.65
N LYS A 35 -6.07 -7.52 1.57
CA LYS A 35 -6.27 -6.50 2.62
C LYS A 35 -5.02 -6.34 3.48
N ASP A 36 -4.43 -7.44 3.95
CA ASP A 36 -3.24 -7.38 4.80
C ASP A 36 -2.00 -6.92 4.02
N LYS A 37 -1.86 -7.36 2.76
CA LYS A 37 -0.78 -6.86 1.91
C LYS A 37 -0.91 -5.35 1.65
N TRP A 38 -2.14 -4.85 1.49
CA TRP A 38 -2.41 -3.43 1.37
C TRP A 38 -2.01 -2.66 2.65
N ARG A 39 -2.44 -3.13 3.82
CA ARG A 39 -2.06 -2.52 5.11
C ARG A 39 -0.53 -2.45 5.27
N ASN A 40 0.18 -3.52 4.91
CA ASN A 40 1.63 -3.55 4.93
C ASN A 40 2.26 -2.53 3.95
N LEU A 41 1.67 -2.35 2.77
CA LEU A 41 2.10 -1.32 1.81
C LEU A 41 1.90 0.10 2.35
N VAL A 42 0.75 0.38 2.95
CA VAL A 42 0.47 1.70 3.57
C VAL A 42 1.46 1.99 4.70
N ALA A 43 1.71 1.01 5.59
CA ALA A 43 2.69 1.16 6.67
C ALA A 43 4.09 1.44 6.12
N ALA A 44 4.52 0.72 5.09
CA ALA A 44 5.81 0.94 4.43
C ALA A 44 5.89 2.33 3.76
N CYS A 45 4.80 2.82 3.17
CA CYS A 45 4.74 4.18 2.61
C CYS A 45 4.86 5.25 3.69
N LYS A 46 4.12 5.14 4.81
CA LYS A 46 4.21 6.06 5.94
C LYS A 46 5.61 6.11 6.54
N ALA A 47 6.23 4.95 6.74
CA ALA A 47 7.61 4.86 7.21
C ALA A 47 8.61 5.46 6.20
N ASN A 48 8.34 5.36 4.90
CA ASN A 48 9.18 5.98 3.87
C ASN A 48 9.07 7.52 3.86
N THR A 49 7.88 8.06 4.06
CA THR A 49 7.67 9.52 4.18
C THR A 49 8.35 10.08 5.42
N SER A 50 8.20 9.41 6.57
CA SER A 50 8.91 9.77 7.81
C SER A 50 10.44 9.74 7.64
N ARG A 51 10.97 8.72 6.94
CA ARG A 51 12.41 8.65 6.62
C ARG A 51 12.87 9.76 5.67
N LYS A 52 12.06 10.17 4.69
CA LYS A 52 12.40 11.31 3.83
C LYS A 52 12.46 12.61 4.62
N ALA A 53 11.49 12.85 5.52
CA ALA A 53 11.49 14.02 6.41
C ALA A 53 12.70 14.03 7.37
N HIS A 54 13.14 12.85 7.85
CA HIS A 54 14.32 12.74 8.72
C HIS A 54 15.67 12.65 7.98
N LYS A 55 15.68 12.37 6.67
CA LYS A 55 16.92 12.27 5.88
C LYS A 55 17.61 13.63 5.68
N GLU A 56 16.92 14.72 6.00
CA GLU A 56 17.52 16.07 6.07
C GLU A 56 18.29 16.30 7.38
N LYS A 57 18.24 15.40 8.38
CA LYS A 57 18.84 15.66 9.71
C LYS A 57 19.76 14.61 10.33
N ASN A 58 19.85 13.35 9.89
CA ASN A 58 20.99 12.46 10.23
C ASN A 58 20.82 11.04 9.66
N THR A 59 21.93 10.44 9.22
CA THR A 59 21.98 9.08 8.67
C THR A 59 22.29 8.06 9.77
N SER A 60 21.29 7.33 10.28
CA SER A 60 21.51 6.06 11.01
C SER A 60 20.23 5.20 11.08
N LYS A 61 20.36 3.91 10.72
CA LYS A 61 19.34 3.09 10.05
C LYS A 61 18.60 2.13 11.00
N LYS A 62 17.26 2.13 10.95
CA LYS A 62 16.45 0.90 11.10
C LYS A 62 15.98 0.45 9.72
N LYS A 63 16.71 -0.48 9.11
CA LYS A 63 16.33 -1.09 7.83
C LYS A 63 15.27 -2.15 8.14
N VAL A 64 13.99 -1.77 8.13
CA VAL A 64 12.91 -2.77 8.08
C VAL A 64 13.20 -3.62 6.84
N SER A 65 13.27 -4.94 6.99
CA SER A 65 13.47 -5.91 5.91
C SER A 65 12.25 -5.89 4.99
N VAL A 66 12.17 -4.86 4.15
CA VAL A 66 11.14 -4.70 3.15
C VAL A 66 11.66 -5.42 1.91
N GLN A 67 10.94 -6.44 1.46
CA GLN A 67 11.26 -7.16 0.21
C GLN A 67 11.49 -6.15 -0.92
N LYS A 68 12.52 -6.35 -1.75
CA LYS A 68 12.95 -5.41 -2.81
C LYS A 68 11.80 -4.97 -3.73
N ALA A 69 10.90 -5.89 -4.06
CA ALA A 69 9.71 -5.60 -4.84
C ALA A 69 8.71 -4.66 -4.13
N THR A 70 8.61 -4.73 -2.79
CA THR A 70 7.78 -3.82 -1.99
C THR A 70 8.40 -2.43 -1.95
N GLU A 71 9.74 -2.33 -1.88
CA GLU A 71 10.45 -1.05 -1.93
C GLU A 71 10.20 -0.29 -3.25
N LEU A 72 10.25 -1.00 -4.39
CA LEU A 72 9.95 -0.41 -5.71
C LEU A 72 8.53 0.14 -5.78
N VAL A 73 7.55 -0.60 -5.25
CA VAL A 73 6.15 -0.15 -5.21
C VAL A 73 5.99 1.08 -4.33
N VAL A 74 6.61 1.10 -3.15
CA VAL A 74 6.57 2.26 -2.24
C VAL A 74 7.22 3.50 -2.87
N LYS A 75 8.34 3.34 -3.59
CA LYS A 75 9.00 4.46 -4.30
C LYS A 75 8.12 5.03 -5.41
N ARG A 76 7.48 4.17 -6.22
CA ARG A 76 6.72 4.59 -7.41
C ARG A 76 5.28 5.01 -7.12
N PHE A 77 4.61 4.35 -6.17
CA PHE A 77 3.18 4.51 -5.91
C PHE A 77 2.87 5.04 -4.51
N GLY A 78 3.88 5.39 -3.71
CA GLY A 78 3.69 5.77 -2.31
C GLY A 78 2.67 6.87 -2.08
N HIS A 79 2.77 7.99 -2.81
CA HIS A 79 1.81 9.10 -2.68
C HIS A 79 0.38 8.64 -3.02
N ARG A 80 0.20 7.95 -4.16
CA ARG A 80 -1.10 7.42 -4.58
C ARG A 80 -1.71 6.46 -3.56
N ILE A 81 -0.90 5.60 -2.93
CA ILE A 81 -1.35 4.68 -1.88
C ILE A 81 -1.84 5.45 -0.65
N LEU A 82 -1.11 6.48 -0.22
CA LEU A 82 -1.50 7.33 0.91
C LEU A 82 -2.76 8.16 0.62
N ASP A 83 -2.89 8.68 -0.61
CA ASP A 83 -4.08 9.45 -1.01
C ASP A 83 -5.34 8.58 -1.03
N MET A 84 -5.25 7.36 -1.53
CA MET A 84 -6.37 6.41 -1.50
C MET A 84 -6.78 6.06 -0.06
N GLU A 85 -5.81 5.89 0.83
CA GLU A 85 -6.06 5.65 2.26
C GLU A 85 -6.73 6.86 2.92
N ALA A 86 -6.23 8.06 2.67
CA ALA A 86 -6.77 9.30 3.25
C ALA A 86 -8.21 9.56 2.80
N LYS A 87 -8.50 9.35 1.50
CA LYS A 87 -9.87 9.46 0.94
C LYS A 87 -10.82 8.47 1.60
N HIS A 88 -10.38 7.23 1.83
CA HIS A 88 -11.20 6.23 2.52
C HIS A 88 -11.50 6.64 3.97
N LEU A 89 -10.49 7.09 4.71
CA LEU A 89 -10.67 7.55 6.09
C LEU A 89 -11.60 8.76 6.19
N ALA A 90 -11.55 9.69 5.23
CA ALA A 90 -12.45 10.84 5.17
C ALA A 90 -13.91 10.41 4.93
N GLN A 91 -14.14 9.38 4.10
CA GLN A 91 -15.48 8.84 3.85
C GLN A 91 -16.06 8.09 5.05
N LYS A 92 -15.22 7.49 5.91
CA LYS A 92 -15.66 6.77 7.12
C LYS A 92 -16.03 7.70 8.29
N LYS A 93 -15.59 8.96 8.25
CA LYS A 93 -15.86 9.97 9.29
C LYS A 93 -17.12 10.82 9.03
N LYS A 94 -17.82 10.55 7.92
CA LYS A 94 -19.12 11.12 7.58
C LYS A 94 -20.21 10.11 7.89
#